data_AF-A0A398D963-F1
#
_entry.id   AF-A0A398D963-F1
#
_cell.length_a   1.000
_cell.length_b   1.000
_cell.length_c   1.000
_cell.angle_alpha   90.00
_cell.angle_beta   90.00
_cell.angle_gamma   90.00
#
_symmetry.space_group_name_H-M   'P 1'
#
loop_
_entity.id
_entity.type
_entity.pdbx_description
1 polymer ?
#
loop_
_entity_poly.entity_id
_entity_poly.type
_entity_poly.pdbx_seq_one_letter_code
_entity_poly.pdbx_strand_id
1 'polypeptide(L)'
;MKKVVAVLILIVVVVSLTACKGREPVSFEELLSPYNAIGHVRARDVESITRGMTYRQIITRLGATQDIGSGLHVAVYVVDDKENLCFSIADPDLACTKSGTELLQSAQPIVDESDKIGIRAS
;
A
#
# COMPACT_ATOMS: atom_id res chain seq x y z
N MET A 1 -14.80 -19.90 -55.01
CA MET A 1 -13.81 -20.10 -53.92
C MET A 1 -13.10 -18.82 -53.42
N LYS A 2 -13.02 -17.71 -54.17
CA LYS A 2 -12.39 -16.47 -53.67
C LYS A 2 -13.27 -15.64 -52.70
N LYS A 3 -14.59 -15.65 -52.86
CA LYS A 3 -15.53 -14.87 -52.02
C LYS A 3 -15.73 -15.46 -50.61
N VAL A 4 -15.62 -16.78 -50.46
CA VAL A 4 -15.81 -17.48 -49.17
C VAL A 4 -14.60 -17.28 -48.24
N VAL A 5 -13.40 -17.21 -48.83
CA VAL A 5 -12.14 -16.95 -48.09
C VAL A 5 -12.13 -15.52 -47.52
N ALA A 6 -12.66 -14.54 -48.26
CA ALA A 6 -12.74 -13.16 -47.79
C ALA A 6 -13.69 -12.97 -46.58
N VAL A 7 -14.79 -13.73 -46.53
CA VAL A 7 -15.75 -13.68 -45.41
C VAL A 7 -15.18 -14.34 -44.15
N LEU A 8 -14.43 -15.43 -44.29
CA LEU A 8 -13.76 -16.09 -43.16
C LEU A 8 -12.64 -15.24 -42.55
N ILE A 9 -11.89 -14.49 -43.37
CA ILE A 9 -10.86 -13.57 -42.88
C ILE A 9 -11.48 -12.39 -42.11
N LEU A 10 -12.68 -11.94 -42.49
CA LEU A 10 -13.36 -10.84 -41.80
C LEU A 10 -13.82 -11.21 -40.38
N ILE A 11 -14.19 -12.48 -40.13
CA ILE A 11 -14.69 -12.93 -38.82
C ILE A 11 -13.57 -13.05 -37.79
N VAL A 12 -12.33 -13.37 -38.20
CA VAL A 12 -11.18 -13.51 -37.28
C VAL A 12 -10.73 -12.16 -36.70
N VAL A 13 -11.00 -11.04 -37.39
CA VAL A 13 -10.59 -9.70 -36.92
C VAL A 13 -11.49 -9.16 -35.80
N VAL A 14 -12.71 -9.66 -35.63
CA VAL A 14 -13.67 -9.13 -34.63
C VAL A 14 -13.47 -9.74 -33.23
N VAL A 15 -12.72 -10.83 -33.09
CA VAL A 15 -12.50 -11.51 -31.79
C VAL A 15 -11.37 -10.86 -30.97
N SER A 16 -10.66 -9.85 -31.49
CA SER A 16 -9.52 -9.23 -30.80
C SER A 16 -9.87 -8.04 -29.90
N LEU A 17 -11.15 -7.80 -29.61
CA LEU A 17 -11.60 -6.75 -28.68
C LEU A 17 -12.05 -7.32 -27.32
N THR A 18 -11.42 -8.38 -26.83
CA THR A 18 -11.52 -8.72 -25.41
C THR A 18 -10.76 -7.67 -24.61
N ALA A 19 -11.50 -6.61 -24.28
CA ALA A 19 -11.33 -5.72 -23.15
C ALA A 19 -9.95 -5.81 -22.49
N CYS A 20 -9.04 -4.92 -22.88
CA CYS A 20 -8.17 -4.31 -21.89
C CYS A 20 -9.09 -3.53 -20.94
N LYS A 21 -9.81 -4.25 -20.06
CA LYS A 21 -10.44 -3.68 -18.87
C LYS A 21 -9.24 -3.14 -18.09
N GLY A 22 -8.96 -1.85 -18.25
CA GLY A 22 -7.95 -1.18 -17.45
C GLY A 22 -8.23 -1.57 -16.01
N ARG A 23 -7.18 -1.99 -15.28
CA ARG A 23 -7.29 -2.33 -13.86
C ARG A 23 -8.15 -1.24 -13.20
N GLU A 24 -9.29 -1.63 -12.65
CA GLU A 24 -10.08 -0.72 -11.84
C GLU A 24 -9.15 -0.17 -10.75
N PRO A 25 -9.26 1.13 -10.43
CA PRO A 25 -8.43 1.70 -9.38
C PRO A 25 -8.67 0.91 -8.09
N VAL A 26 -7.59 0.37 -7.53
CA VAL A 26 -7.61 -0.37 -6.26
C VAL A 26 -8.25 0.52 -5.21
N SER A 27 -9.26 0.00 -4.50
CA SER A 27 -10.00 0.80 -3.50
C SER A 27 -9.12 1.04 -2.27
N PHE A 28 -9.45 2.05 -1.46
CA PHE A 28 -8.67 2.34 -0.26
C PHE A 28 -8.76 1.21 0.78
N GLU A 29 -9.91 0.55 0.84
CA GLU A 29 -10.20 -0.60 1.71
C GLU A 29 -9.41 -1.84 1.27
N GLU A 30 -9.09 -1.97 -0.02
CA GLU A 30 -8.22 -3.03 -0.51
C GLU A 30 -6.74 -2.71 -0.21
N LEU A 31 -6.36 -1.44 -0.27
CA LEU A 31 -5.02 -0.99 0.16
C LEU A 31 -4.82 -1.10 1.68
N LEU A 32 -5.86 -0.91 2.48
CA LEU A 32 -5.77 -0.90 3.94
C LEU A 32 -6.80 -1.88 4.53
N SER A 33 -6.34 -3.09 4.84
CA SER A 33 -7.19 -4.19 5.29
C SER A 33 -6.49 -5.00 6.39
N PRO A 34 -7.22 -5.55 7.37
CA PRO A 34 -6.63 -6.40 8.40
C PRO A 34 -6.05 -7.70 7.84
N TYR A 35 -6.45 -8.10 6.62
CA TYR A 35 -6.00 -9.32 5.94
C TYR A 35 -4.76 -9.10 5.08
N ASN A 36 -4.30 -7.85 4.91
CA ASN A 36 -3.08 -7.57 4.19
C ASN A 36 -1.86 -7.94 5.05
N ALA A 37 -0.77 -8.31 4.38
CA ALA A 37 0.53 -8.33 5.04
C ALA A 37 0.98 -6.90 5.38
N ILE A 38 1.84 -6.77 6.39
CA ILE A 38 2.49 -5.49 6.68
C ILE A 38 3.31 -5.08 5.47
N GLY A 39 3.09 -3.86 4.98
CA GLY A 39 3.79 -3.30 3.84
C GLY A 39 5.23 -2.92 4.20
N HIS A 40 6.17 -3.22 3.31
CA HIS A 40 7.58 -2.85 3.44
C HIS A 40 7.90 -1.72 2.47
N VAL A 41 8.48 -0.64 2.98
CA VAL A 41 8.81 0.56 2.22
C VAL A 41 10.24 1.01 2.52
N ARG A 42 10.83 1.78 1.61
CA ARG A 42 12.13 2.40 1.87
C ARG A 42 11.94 3.79 2.46
N ALA A 43 12.91 4.27 3.26
CA ALA A 43 12.84 5.63 3.81
C ALA A 43 12.63 6.69 2.72
N ARG A 44 13.31 6.56 1.57
CA ARG A 44 13.16 7.48 0.42
C ARG A 44 11.71 7.58 -0.11
N ASP A 45 10.94 6.51 0.00
CA ASP A 45 9.55 6.48 -0.48
C ASP A 45 8.68 7.27 0.50
N VAL A 46 8.95 7.14 1.80
CA VAL A 46 8.34 7.94 2.87
C VAL A 46 8.76 9.42 2.78
N GLU A 47 10.03 9.72 2.54
CA GLU A 47 10.55 11.10 2.38
C GLU A 47 9.85 11.86 1.27
N SER A 48 9.37 11.16 0.25
CA SER A 48 8.64 11.77 -0.87
C SER A 48 7.22 12.23 -0.51
N ILE A 49 6.74 11.96 0.70
CA ILE A 49 5.48 12.47 1.23
C ILE A 49 5.64 13.95 1.57
N THR A 50 4.85 14.80 0.93
CA THR A 50 4.80 16.22 1.24
C THR A 50 3.73 16.51 2.28
N ARG A 51 3.99 17.49 3.15
CA ARG A 51 2.97 18.03 4.06
C ARG A 51 1.72 18.42 3.28
N GLY A 52 0.55 18.06 3.78
CA GLY A 52 -0.74 18.35 3.14
C GLY A 52 -1.26 17.26 2.20
N MET A 53 -0.48 16.21 1.89
CA MET A 53 -1.03 15.03 1.21
C MET A 53 -2.11 14.38 2.08
N THR A 54 -3.19 13.91 1.47
CA THR A 54 -4.22 13.15 2.21
C THR A 54 -3.71 11.77 2.58
N TYR A 55 -4.28 11.16 3.62
CA TYR A 55 -3.93 9.78 3.98
C TYR A 55 -4.20 8.80 2.83
N ARG A 56 -5.27 9.02 2.04
CA ARG A 56 -5.53 8.27 0.82
C ARG A 56 -4.36 8.34 -0.15
N GLN A 57 -3.87 9.55 -0.44
CA GLN A 57 -2.73 9.75 -1.35
C GLN A 57 -1.46 9.07 -0.81
N ILE A 58 -1.21 9.18 0.50
CA ILE A 58 -0.06 8.56 1.16
C ILE A 58 -0.12 7.03 1.03
N ILE A 59 -1.24 6.40 1.41
CA ILE A 59 -1.40 4.94 1.35
C ILE A 59 -1.38 4.45 -0.10
N THR A 60 -2.04 5.14 -1.03
CA THR A 60 -1.94 4.80 -2.46
C THR A 60 -0.51 4.86 -2.98
N ARG A 61 0.31 5.78 -2.47
CA ARG A 61 1.71 5.92 -2.88
C ARG A 61 2.61 4.86 -2.27
N LEU A 62 2.42 4.54 -0.98
CA LEU A 62 3.22 3.56 -0.26
C LEU A 62 2.82 2.11 -0.58
N GLY A 63 1.59 1.90 -1.04
CA GLY A 63 1.06 0.59 -1.43
C GLY A 63 0.14 -0.02 -0.37
N ALA A 64 -0.29 -1.25 -0.63
CA ALA A 64 -1.16 -1.96 0.30
C ALA A 64 -0.44 -2.30 1.59
N THR A 65 -1.14 -2.22 2.72
CA THR A 65 -0.64 -2.63 4.02
C THR A 65 -1.75 -3.11 4.95
N GLN A 66 -1.33 -3.70 6.07
CA GLN A 66 -2.19 -4.17 7.13
C GLN A 66 -2.84 -3.02 7.90
N ASP A 67 -4.14 -3.16 8.16
CA ASP A 67 -4.87 -2.38 9.16
C ASP A 67 -4.87 -3.12 10.51
N ILE A 68 -4.19 -2.56 11.51
CA ILE A 68 -4.15 -3.11 12.87
C ILE A 68 -5.13 -2.40 13.82
N GLY A 69 -5.98 -1.53 13.28
CA GLY A 69 -6.98 -0.79 14.02
C GLY A 69 -8.12 -1.64 14.54
N SER A 70 -8.64 -1.29 15.72
CA SER A 70 -9.87 -1.86 16.29
C SER A 70 -10.88 -0.73 16.53
N GLY A 71 -11.40 -0.15 15.45
CA GLY A 71 -12.42 0.91 15.45
C GLY A 71 -12.04 2.09 14.56
N LEU A 72 -10.83 2.63 14.74
CA LEU A 72 -10.20 3.57 13.80
C LEU A 72 -9.12 2.83 13.01
N HIS A 73 -8.96 3.15 11.74
CA HIS A 73 -7.94 2.53 10.89
C HIS A 73 -6.53 2.90 11.37
N VAL A 74 -5.66 1.90 11.46
CA VAL A 74 -4.24 2.08 11.77
C VAL A 74 -3.41 1.35 10.72
N ALA A 75 -2.88 2.10 9.76
CA ALA A 75 -1.96 1.55 8.76
C ALA A 75 -0.56 1.41 9.35
N VAL A 76 0.05 0.24 9.22
CA VAL A 76 1.42 -0.02 9.69
C VAL A 76 2.34 -0.33 8.51
N TYR A 77 3.53 0.25 8.46
CA TYR A 77 4.57 -0.10 7.49
C TYR A 77 5.88 -0.40 8.19
N VAL A 78 6.67 -1.31 7.62
CA VAL A 78 8.06 -1.52 7.98
C VAL A 78 8.94 -0.68 7.05
N VAL A 79 9.70 0.25 7.62
CA VAL A 79 10.64 1.12 6.91
C VAL A 79 12.04 0.52 6.99
N ASP A 80 12.63 0.24 5.82
CA ASP A 80 13.99 -0.30 5.66
C ASP A 80 14.29 -1.51 6.58
N ASP A 81 13.26 -2.32 6.87
CA ASP A 81 13.31 -3.50 7.74
C ASP A 81 13.76 -3.23 9.19
N LYS A 82 13.62 -1.98 9.65
CA LYS A 82 14.16 -1.53 10.96
C LYS A 82 13.14 -0.88 11.86
N GLU A 83 12.19 -0.15 11.29
CA GLU A 83 11.28 0.71 12.05
C GLU A 83 9.84 0.52 11.59
N ASN A 84 8.91 0.56 12.53
CA ASN A 84 7.48 0.59 12.27
C ASN A 84 7.02 2.04 12.14
N LEU A 85 6.41 2.37 11.00
CA LEU A 85 5.71 3.63 10.76
C LEU A 85 4.20 3.38 10.81
N CYS A 86 3.52 4.03 11.74
CA CYS A 86 2.08 3.87 11.95
C CYS A 86 1.32 5.17 11.62
N PHE A 87 0.21 5.04 10.91
CA PHE A 87 -0.72 6.11 10.63
C PHE A 87 -2.07 5.81 11.28
N SER A 88 -2.51 6.65 12.22
CA SER A 88 -3.88 6.62 12.73
C SER A 88 -4.77 7.46 11.81
N ILE A 89 -5.73 6.81 11.14
CA ILE A 89 -6.52 7.39 10.06
C ILE A 89 -7.99 7.43 10.50
N ALA A 90 -8.43 8.62 10.91
CA ALA A 90 -9.84 8.87 11.20
C ALA A 90 -10.66 9.15 9.93
N ASP A 91 -10.04 9.80 8.95
CA ASP A 91 -10.63 10.12 7.65
C ASP A 91 -9.53 10.01 6.58
N PRO A 92 -9.70 9.15 5.54
CA PRO A 92 -8.71 8.99 4.48
C PRO A 92 -8.48 10.27 3.66
N ASP A 93 -9.46 11.18 3.60
CA ASP A 93 -9.36 12.42 2.83
C ASP A 93 -8.82 13.60 3.66
N LEU A 94 -8.53 13.39 4.94
CA LEU A 94 -7.85 14.35 5.79
C LEU A 94 -6.38 14.51 5.39
N ALA A 95 -5.92 15.77 5.33
CA ALA A 95 -4.54 16.12 5.04
C ALA A 95 -3.60 15.77 6.22
N CYS A 96 -2.51 15.07 5.93
CA CYS A 96 -1.44 14.82 6.89
C CYS A 96 -0.66 16.11 7.16
N THR A 97 -0.53 16.47 8.44
CA THR A 97 0.19 17.68 8.86
C THR A 97 1.71 17.51 8.90
N LYS A 98 2.20 16.27 8.78
CA LYS A 98 3.62 15.92 8.78
C LYS A 98 4.14 15.71 7.37
N SER A 99 5.39 16.10 7.15
CA SER A 99 6.20 15.72 5.98
C SER A 99 6.79 14.31 6.15
N GLY A 100 7.30 13.73 5.06
CA GLY A 100 7.98 12.43 5.07
C GLY A 100 9.12 12.33 6.09
N THR A 101 9.95 13.37 6.20
CA THR A 101 11.04 13.42 7.19
C THR A 101 10.50 13.43 8.63
N GLU A 102 9.43 14.19 8.90
CA GLU A 102 8.80 14.22 10.23
C GLU A 102 8.09 12.90 10.57
N LEU A 103 7.59 12.19 9.55
CA LEU A 103 7.00 10.86 9.71
C LEU A 103 8.07 9.84 10.09
N LEU A 104 9.20 9.82 9.38
CA LEU A 104 10.35 8.96 9.70
C LEU A 104 10.89 9.21 11.11
N GLN A 105 10.97 10.47 11.54
CA GLN A 105 11.37 10.79 12.92
C GLN A 105 10.41 10.26 13.99
N SER A 106 9.15 9.96 13.62
CA SER A 106 8.18 9.35 14.52
C SER A 106 8.05 7.83 14.36
N ALA A 107 8.80 7.22 13.45
CA ALA A 107 8.86 5.77 13.32
C ALA A 107 9.49 5.16 14.59
N GLN A 108 9.05 3.97 14.96
CA GLN A 108 9.50 3.29 16.16
C GLN A 108 10.40 2.11 15.79
N PRO A 109 11.53 1.89 16.46
CA PRO A 109 12.38 0.75 16.18
C PRO A 109 11.61 -0.55 16.40
N ILE A 110 11.80 -1.52 15.51
CA ILE A 110 11.30 -2.88 15.69
C ILE A 110 12.10 -3.49 16.84
N VAL A 111 11.45 -3.69 17.99
CA VAL A 111 12.09 -4.30 19.14
C VAL A 111 12.01 -5.81 18.97
N ASP A 112 13.16 -6.46 18.78
CA ASP A 112 13.24 -7.90 18.84
C ASP A 112 13.23 -8.32 20.32
N GLU A 113 12.09 -8.85 20.79
CA GLU A 113 11.93 -9.31 22.20
C GLU A 113 12.84 -10.51 22.55
N SER A 114 13.59 -11.03 21.57
CA SER A 114 14.56 -12.12 21.71
C SER A 114 15.73 -11.79 22.67
N ASP A 115 16.06 -10.50 22.88
CA ASP A 115 17.20 -10.09 23.72
C ASP A 115 16.89 -9.96 25.23
N LYS A 116 15.63 -10.13 25.66
CA LYS A 116 15.25 -9.97 27.08
C LYS A 116 15.28 -11.26 27.91
N ILE A 117 15.45 -12.44 27.28
CA ILE A 117 15.59 -13.72 28.02
C ILE A 117 17.07 -13.95 28.36
N GLY A 118 17.65 -13.02 29.11
CA GLY A 118 19.09 -12.99 29.36
C GLY A 118 19.51 -12.67 30.78
N ILE A 119 18.63 -12.46 31.76
CA ILE A 119 19.07 -12.22 33.15
C ILE A 119 18.03 -12.71 34.17
N ARG A 120 18.24 -13.92 34.73
CA ARG A 120 18.17 -14.24 36.17
C ARG A 120 18.38 -15.74 36.39
N ALA A 121 19.65 -16.15 36.35
CA ALA A 121 20.13 -17.30 37.09
C ALA A 121 21.24 -16.79 38.01
N SER A 122 20.86 -16.48 39.24
CA SER A 122 21.76 -16.24 40.39
C SER A 122 20.93 -16.39 41.64
#